data_AF-A0A381VIG7-F1
#
_entry.id   AF-A0A381VIG7-F1
#
_cell.length_a   1.000
_cell.length_b   1.000
_cell.length_c   1.000
_cell.angle_alpha   90.00
_cell.angle_beta   90.00
_cell.angle_gamma   90.00
#
_symmetry.space_group_name_H-M   'P 1'
#
loop_
_entity.id
_entity.type
_entity.pdbx_description
1 polymer ?
#
loop_
_entity_poly.entity_id
_entity_poly.type
_entity_poly.pdbx_seq_one_letter_code
_entity_poly.pdbx_strand_id
1 'polypeptide(L)'
;MVDPIKKILLKHPRNSFINQEIIDKQYLELNYSEAPNFNKAILDYEKFVSLLKSFGIELHYLPEDNSTSLDSIYTHDPCIISNNGIIICNMGKKARLAEPNTIEKFFKSIQIPILGKIKAPGTLEGGDVVWIDDKTIAVGEGYRTNKEGIEQLRYLLSDQVETVI
;
A
#
# COMPACT_ATOMS: atom_id res chain seq x y z
N MET A 1 14.04 8.86 -3.47
CA MET A 1 12.79 9.19 -4.17
C MET A 1 12.45 10.67 -3.97
N VAL A 2 12.83 11.55 -4.90
CA VAL A 2 12.49 12.99 -4.86
C VAL A 2 11.90 13.51 -6.17
N ASP A 3 11.73 12.62 -7.15
CA ASP A 3 11.19 13.01 -8.45
C ASP A 3 9.69 13.34 -8.37
N PRO A 4 9.20 14.21 -9.27
CA PRO A 4 7.79 14.55 -9.34
C PRO A 4 6.89 13.32 -9.51
N ILE A 5 5.90 13.18 -8.63
CA ILE A 5 4.88 12.12 -8.70
C ILE A 5 3.98 12.40 -9.91
N LYS A 6 3.83 11.41 -10.81
CA LYS A 6 2.95 11.52 -11.99
C LYS A 6 1.61 10.82 -11.79
N LYS A 7 1.63 9.67 -11.11
CA LYS A 7 0.45 8.84 -10.85
C LYS A 7 0.48 8.35 -9.41
N ILE A 8 -0.69 8.21 -8.79
CA ILE A 8 -0.81 7.70 -7.42
C ILE A 8 -2.05 6.82 -7.26
N LEU A 9 -1.92 5.75 -6.49
CA LEU A 9 -3.02 4.87 -6.10
C LEU A 9 -3.50 5.25 -4.70
N LEU A 10 -4.79 5.53 -4.58
CA LEU A 10 -5.46 5.95 -3.35
C LEU A 10 -6.62 5.01 -3.03
N LYS A 11 -7.10 5.04 -1.79
CA LYS A 11 -8.42 4.51 -1.43
C LYS A 11 -9.14 5.57 -0.61
N HIS A 12 -10.28 6.01 -1.12
CA HIS A 12 -11.03 7.10 -0.49
C HIS A 12 -11.70 6.61 0.81
N PRO A 13 -11.85 7.43 1.87
CA PRO A 13 -12.56 7.05 3.10
C PRO A 13 -13.99 6.54 2.87
N ARG A 14 -14.67 7.01 1.81
CA ARG A 14 -15.98 6.47 1.37
C ARG A 14 -15.93 4.96 1.09
N ASN A 15 -14.78 4.45 0.66
CA ASN A 15 -14.57 3.07 0.24
C ASN A 15 -13.78 2.23 1.26
N SER A 16 -13.01 2.87 2.16
CA SER A 16 -12.26 2.17 3.22
C SER A 16 -12.98 2.19 4.57
N PHE A 17 -13.57 3.33 4.95
CA PHE A 17 -14.25 3.50 6.24
C PHE A 17 -15.75 3.21 6.13
N ILE A 18 -16.34 3.48 4.96
CA ILE A 18 -17.76 3.28 4.62
C ILE A 18 -18.73 4.17 5.41
N ASN A 19 -18.72 4.10 6.74
CA ASN A 19 -19.54 4.91 7.65
C ASN A 19 -18.96 4.91 9.08
N GLN A 20 -19.53 5.72 9.97
CA GLN A 20 -19.08 5.82 11.36
C GLN A 20 -19.26 4.51 12.15
N GLU A 21 -20.30 3.73 11.87
CA GLU A 21 -20.57 2.47 12.60
C GLU A 21 -19.47 1.43 12.36
N ILE A 22 -18.97 1.32 11.12
CA ILE A 22 -17.86 0.43 10.78
C ILE A 22 -16.56 0.90 11.43
N ILE A 23 -16.32 2.21 11.45
CA ILE A 23 -15.18 2.79 12.16
C ILE A 23 -15.21 2.42 13.64
N ASP A 24 -16.33 2.69 14.32
CA ASP A 24 -16.48 2.50 15.77
C ASP A 24 -16.29 1.03 16.17
N LYS A 25 -16.65 0.08 15.28
CA LYS A 25 -16.46 -1.35 15.48
C LYS A 25 -15.00 -1.81 15.33
N GLN A 26 -14.22 -1.18 14.46
CA GLN A 26 -12.92 -1.71 14.04
C GLN A 26 -11.72 -0.94 14.62
N TYR A 27 -11.86 0.35 14.94
CA TYR A 27 -10.71 1.23 15.20
C TYR A 27 -9.81 0.74 16.34
N LEU A 28 -10.38 0.23 17.44
CA LEU A 28 -9.61 -0.28 18.58
C LEU A 28 -8.81 -1.52 18.22
N GLU A 29 -9.44 -2.50 17.57
CA GLU A 29 -8.78 -3.75 17.17
C GLU A 29 -7.66 -3.50 16.15
N LEU A 30 -7.81 -2.46 15.33
CA LEU A 30 -6.81 -2.01 14.37
C LEU A 30 -5.74 -1.06 14.97
N ASN A 31 -5.80 -0.77 16.28
CA ASN A 31 -4.87 0.09 17.01
C ASN A 31 -4.87 1.57 16.55
N TYR A 32 -6.00 2.09 16.14
CA TYR A 32 -6.18 3.54 15.98
C TYR A 32 -6.25 4.17 17.38
N SER A 33 -5.55 5.29 17.58
CA SER A 33 -5.53 5.99 18.87
C SER A 33 -6.90 6.56 19.26
N GLU A 34 -7.73 6.88 18.27
CA GLU A 34 -9.11 7.32 18.43
C GLU A 34 -9.92 6.89 17.21
N ALA A 35 -11.24 6.81 17.34
CA ALA A 35 -12.12 6.54 16.22
C ALA A 35 -12.11 7.75 15.24
N PRO A 36 -11.70 7.58 13.97
CA PRO A 36 -11.84 8.64 12.99
C PRO A 36 -13.28 9.14 12.90
N ASN A 37 -13.46 10.46 12.83
CA ASN A 37 -14.76 11.02 12.48
C ASN A 37 -14.97 10.88 10.96
N PHE A 38 -15.97 10.10 10.55
CA PHE A 38 -16.20 9.77 9.14
C PHE A 38 -16.36 11.01 8.26
N ASN A 39 -17.27 11.93 8.63
CA ASN A 39 -17.54 13.12 7.83
C ASN A 39 -16.31 14.03 7.73
N LYS A 40 -15.57 14.19 8.83
CA LYS A 40 -14.32 14.95 8.83
C LYS A 40 -13.26 14.29 7.94
N ALA A 41 -13.09 12.97 8.04
CA ALA A 41 -12.15 12.23 7.20
C ALA A 41 -12.45 12.41 5.71
N ILE A 42 -13.72 12.38 5.32
CA ILE A 42 -14.16 12.68 3.95
C ILE A 42 -13.72 14.09 3.54
N LEU A 43 -14.06 15.11 4.33
CA LEU A 43 -13.74 16.50 4.00
C LEU A 43 -12.24 16.76 3.91
N ASP A 44 -11.45 16.20 4.82
CA ASP A 44 -9.99 16.36 4.83
C ASP A 44 -9.34 15.59 3.67
N TYR A 45 -9.85 14.41 3.33
CA TYR A 45 -9.36 13.63 2.18
C TYR A 45 -9.66 14.31 0.85
N GLU A 46 -10.81 14.96 0.70
CA GLU A 46 -11.15 15.73 -0.51
C GLU A 46 -10.21 16.93 -0.72
N LYS A 47 -9.79 17.59 0.38
CA LYS A 47 -8.75 18.64 0.30
C LYS A 47 -7.41 18.05 -0.14
N PHE A 48 -7.02 16.91 0.42
CA PHE A 48 -5.80 16.19 0.02
C PHE A 48 -5.82 15.81 -1.47
N VAL A 49 -6.92 15.22 -1.94
CA VAL A 49 -7.13 14.87 -3.35
C VAL A 49 -7.10 16.11 -4.25
N SER A 50 -7.71 17.21 -3.82
CA SER A 50 -7.69 18.46 -4.58
C SER A 50 -6.28 19.03 -4.70
N LEU A 51 -5.49 18.96 -3.64
CA LEU A 51 -4.08 19.36 -3.65
C LEU A 51 -3.28 18.50 -4.63
N LEU A 52 -3.43 17.17 -4.61
CA LEU A 52 -2.74 16.29 -5.56
C LEU A 52 -3.12 16.61 -7.02
N LYS A 53 -4.41 16.82 -7.30
CA LYS A 53 -4.89 17.23 -8.63
C LYS A 53 -4.32 18.57 -9.07
N SER A 54 -4.11 19.51 -8.14
CA SER A 54 -3.54 20.83 -8.46
C SER A 54 -2.11 20.75 -9.00
N PHE A 55 -1.38 19.68 -8.68
CA PHE A 55 -0.06 19.36 -9.25
C PHE A 55 -0.13 18.57 -10.56
N GLY A 56 -1.32 18.32 -11.12
CA GLY A 56 -1.50 17.54 -12.35
C GLY A 56 -1.28 16.04 -12.18
N ILE A 57 -1.35 15.52 -10.94
CA ILE A 57 -1.15 14.09 -10.64
C ILE A 57 -2.38 13.29 -11.09
N GLU A 58 -2.16 12.22 -11.85
CA GLU A 58 -3.21 11.26 -12.21
C GLU A 58 -3.55 10.37 -11.00
N LEU A 59 -4.82 10.35 -10.62
CA LEU A 59 -5.28 9.63 -9.43
C LEU A 59 -6.01 8.35 -9.82
N HIS A 60 -5.55 7.23 -9.28
CA HIS A 60 -6.21 5.94 -9.33
C HIS A 60 -6.84 5.63 -7.98
N TYR A 61 -7.99 4.93 -7.98
CA TYR A 61 -8.72 4.61 -6.76
C TYR A 61 -9.00 3.12 -6.65
N LEU A 62 -8.68 2.55 -5.49
CA LEU A 62 -9.20 1.24 -5.11
C LEU A 62 -10.71 1.34 -4.85
N PRO A 63 -11.49 0.36 -5.33
CA PRO A 63 -12.90 0.27 -5.03
C PRO A 63 -13.13 -0.12 -3.56
N GLU A 64 -14.37 -0.03 -3.12
CA GLU A 64 -14.82 -0.71 -1.91
C GLU A 64 -14.57 -2.22 -1.99
N ASP A 65 -14.17 -2.82 -0.87
CA ASP A 65 -13.94 -4.27 -0.77
C ASP A 65 -14.26 -4.74 0.66
N ASN A 66 -15.36 -5.49 0.79
CA ASN A 66 -15.87 -6.02 2.06
C ASN A 66 -14.93 -7.03 2.73
N SER A 67 -13.89 -7.51 2.05
CA SER A 67 -12.86 -8.36 2.65
C SER A 67 -11.77 -7.56 3.38
N THR A 68 -11.76 -6.23 3.23
CA THR A 68 -10.75 -5.34 3.82
C THR A 68 -11.30 -4.53 5.00
N SER A 69 -10.41 -3.98 5.81
CA SER A 69 -10.74 -3.15 6.98
C SER A 69 -10.45 -1.67 6.74
N LEU A 70 -10.57 -0.85 7.79
CA LEU A 70 -10.22 0.58 7.76
C LEU A 70 -8.80 0.82 7.19
N ASP A 71 -7.85 -0.09 7.49
CA ASP A 71 -6.44 0.01 7.09
C ASP A 71 -6.21 -0.07 5.58
N SER A 72 -7.22 -0.49 4.81
CA SER A 72 -7.15 -0.46 3.35
C SER A 72 -7.01 0.94 2.76
N ILE A 73 -7.18 2.00 3.57
CA ILE A 73 -6.80 3.38 3.22
C ILE A 73 -5.30 3.53 2.95
N TYR A 74 -4.46 2.71 3.59
CA TYR A 74 -3.00 2.71 3.48
C TYR A 74 -2.54 1.86 2.29
N THR A 75 -2.77 2.35 1.08
CA THR A 75 -2.46 1.67 -0.19
C THR A 75 -0.98 1.41 -0.44
N HIS A 76 -0.10 2.02 0.35
CA HIS A 76 1.36 1.89 0.23
C HIS A 76 1.89 0.54 0.74
N ASP A 77 1.33 0.00 1.82
CA ASP A 77 1.86 -1.22 2.45
C ASP A 77 1.63 -2.54 1.70
N PRO A 78 0.49 -2.79 1.02
CA PRO A 78 0.21 -4.10 0.44
C PRO A 78 0.97 -4.43 -0.86
N CYS A 79 1.76 -3.49 -1.40
CA CYS A 79 2.58 -3.74 -2.59
C CYS A 79 3.80 -2.84 -2.69
N ILE A 80 4.79 -3.29 -3.46
CA ILE A 80 5.92 -2.47 -3.92
C ILE A 80 5.72 -2.13 -5.40
N ILE A 81 5.85 -0.84 -5.73
CA ILE A 81 5.87 -0.35 -7.11
C ILE A 81 7.31 -0.34 -7.61
N SER A 82 7.56 -0.88 -8.80
CA SER A 82 8.83 -0.77 -9.53
C SER A 82 8.60 -0.39 -10.99
N ASN A 83 9.67 -0.07 -11.71
CA ASN A 83 9.59 0.31 -13.14
C ASN A 83 9.05 -0.81 -14.04
N ASN A 84 9.29 -2.07 -13.69
CA ASN A 84 8.83 -3.22 -14.48
C ASN A 84 7.48 -3.77 -14.02
N GLY A 85 6.91 -3.32 -12.89
CA GLY A 85 5.62 -3.81 -12.40
C GLY A 85 5.49 -3.79 -10.88
N ILE A 86 4.55 -4.58 -10.38
CA ILE A 86 4.16 -4.61 -8.97
C ILE A 86 4.61 -5.90 -8.31
N ILE A 87 5.13 -5.80 -7.08
CA ILE A 87 5.36 -6.94 -6.20
C ILE A 87 4.31 -6.91 -5.10
N ILE A 88 3.59 -8.03 -4.95
CA ILE A 88 2.55 -8.17 -3.93
C ILE A 88 3.19 -8.57 -2.60
N CYS A 89 2.89 -7.82 -1.55
CA CYS A 89 3.45 -8.01 -0.22
C CYS A 89 2.79 -9.18 0.53
N ASN A 90 3.52 -9.77 1.48
CA ASN A 90 2.99 -10.74 2.43
C ASN A 90 2.90 -10.09 3.81
N MET A 91 1.69 -9.61 4.13
CA MET A 91 1.44 -8.75 5.29
C MET A 91 1.75 -9.47 6.61
N GLY A 92 2.42 -8.77 7.53
CA GLY A 92 2.74 -9.32 8.85
C GLY A 92 1.53 -9.34 9.80
N LYS A 93 0.58 -8.42 9.61
CA LYS A 93 -0.65 -8.34 10.43
C LYS A 93 -1.80 -9.11 9.79
N LYS A 94 -2.42 -10.00 10.57
CA LYS A 94 -3.59 -10.81 10.14
C LYS A 94 -4.75 -9.97 9.60
N ALA A 95 -5.00 -8.81 10.22
CA ALA A 95 -6.08 -7.90 9.83
C ALA A 95 -5.94 -7.33 8.41
N ARG A 96 -4.75 -7.41 7.81
CA ARG A 96 -4.43 -6.85 6.49
C ARG A 96 -4.21 -7.89 5.40
N LEU A 97 -4.35 -9.19 5.71
CA LEU A 97 -4.06 -10.29 4.78
C LEU A 97 -4.93 -10.29 3.51
N ALA A 98 -6.09 -9.63 3.53
CA ALA A 98 -6.97 -9.53 2.37
C ALA A 98 -6.53 -8.44 1.37
N GLU A 99 -5.85 -7.38 1.83
CA GLU A 99 -5.49 -6.21 1.02
C GLU A 99 -4.62 -6.53 -0.21
N PRO A 100 -3.60 -7.42 -0.12
CA PRO A 100 -2.78 -7.78 -1.29
C PRO A 100 -3.60 -8.34 -2.47
N ASN A 101 -4.69 -9.05 -2.20
CA ASN A 101 -5.56 -9.59 -3.25
C ASN A 101 -6.36 -8.48 -3.96
N THR A 102 -6.84 -7.49 -3.22
CA THR A 102 -7.55 -6.32 -3.76
C THR A 102 -6.62 -5.51 -4.67
N ILE A 103 -5.38 -5.31 -4.22
CA ILE A 103 -4.33 -4.61 -4.98
C ILE A 103 -3.96 -5.36 -6.26
N GLU A 104 -3.74 -6.67 -6.18
CA GLU A 104 -3.41 -7.47 -7.35
C GLU A 104 -4.52 -7.41 -8.41
N LYS A 105 -5.79 -7.52 -8.00
CA LYS A 105 -6.94 -7.40 -8.91
C LYS A 105 -6.99 -6.02 -9.56
N PHE A 106 -6.73 -4.96 -8.80
CA PHE A 106 -6.72 -3.60 -9.31
C PHE A 106 -5.63 -3.40 -10.37
N PHE A 107 -4.38 -3.78 -10.08
CA PHE A 107 -3.29 -3.58 -11.04
C PHE A 107 -3.47 -4.42 -12.32
N LYS A 108 -4.00 -5.65 -12.20
CA LYS A 108 -4.38 -6.44 -13.37
C LYS A 108 -5.47 -5.78 -14.21
N SER A 109 -6.46 -5.13 -13.59
CA SER A 109 -7.54 -4.48 -14.34
C SER A 109 -7.08 -3.28 -15.16
N ILE A 110 -6.01 -2.61 -14.72
CA ILE A 110 -5.34 -1.52 -15.45
C ILE A 110 -4.09 -1.97 -16.22
N GLN A 111 -3.93 -3.29 -16.43
CA GLN A 111 -2.88 -3.90 -17.25
C GLN A 111 -1.45 -3.61 -16.78
N ILE A 112 -1.24 -3.36 -15.49
CA ILE A 112 0.10 -3.28 -14.91
C ILE A 112 0.54 -4.69 -14.49
N PRO A 113 1.74 -5.15 -14.91
CA PRO A 113 2.21 -6.51 -14.63
C PRO A 113 2.51 -6.73 -13.15
N ILE A 114 2.22 -7.95 -12.69
CA ILE A 114 2.63 -8.44 -11.37
C ILE A 114 3.92 -9.24 -11.55
N LEU A 115 5.02 -8.73 -11.03
CA LEU A 115 6.34 -9.36 -11.13
C LEU A 115 6.46 -10.58 -10.23
N GLY A 116 5.77 -10.56 -9.10
CA GLY A 116 5.77 -11.66 -8.16
C GLY A 116 5.04 -11.33 -6.88
N LYS A 117 5.11 -12.27 -5.94
CA LYS A 117 4.55 -12.12 -4.60
C LYS A 117 5.59 -12.59 -3.60
N ILE A 118 5.71 -11.87 -2.50
CA ILE A 118 6.40 -12.37 -1.31
C ILE A 118 5.56 -13.55 -0.77
N LYS A 119 6.23 -14.65 -0.42
CA LYS A 119 5.60 -15.88 0.08
C LYS A 119 6.17 -16.24 1.44
N ALA A 120 5.34 -16.86 2.27
CA ALA A 120 5.79 -17.45 3.52
C ALA A 120 6.97 -18.41 3.29
N PRO A 121 7.99 -18.42 4.17
CA PRO A 121 8.05 -17.72 5.47
C PRO A 121 8.44 -16.23 5.40
N GLY A 122 8.67 -15.66 4.21
CA GLY A 122 8.99 -14.25 4.05
C GLY A 122 7.79 -13.35 4.35
N THR A 123 8.00 -12.29 5.14
CA THR A 123 7.03 -11.20 5.36
C THR A 123 7.66 -9.90 4.89
N LEU A 124 6.85 -9.02 4.32
CA LEU A 124 7.28 -7.71 3.87
C LEU A 124 6.07 -6.80 3.74
N GLU A 125 6.18 -5.56 4.20
CA GLU A 125 5.19 -4.50 3.97
C GLU A 125 5.85 -3.29 3.32
N GLY A 126 5.13 -2.64 2.40
CA GLY A 126 5.65 -1.52 1.62
C GLY A 126 6.10 -0.33 2.44
N GLY A 127 5.49 -0.08 3.60
CA GLY A 127 5.93 0.97 4.51
C GLY A 127 7.34 0.77 5.09
N ASP A 128 7.95 -0.42 4.95
CA ASP A 128 9.34 -0.66 5.33
C ASP A 128 10.31 -0.54 4.13
N VAL A 129 9.83 -0.20 2.93
CA VAL A 129 10.65 -0.10 1.70
C VAL A 129 10.68 1.33 1.18
N VAL A 130 11.89 1.85 0.99
CA VAL A 130 12.10 3.19 0.41
C VAL A 130 13.04 3.08 -0.79
N TRP A 131 12.61 3.60 -1.95
CA TRP A 131 13.51 3.83 -3.08
C TRP A 131 14.41 5.04 -2.78
N ILE A 132 15.71 4.80 -2.65
CA ILE A 132 16.70 5.87 -2.50
C ILE A 132 16.88 6.56 -3.85
N ASP A 133 17.11 5.75 -4.89
CA ASP A 133 17.24 6.13 -6.30
C ASP A 133 16.73 4.99 -7.21
N ASP A 134 16.96 5.07 -8.52
CA ASP A 134 16.49 4.10 -9.52
C ASP A 134 17.07 2.69 -9.35
N LYS A 135 18.20 2.55 -8.64
CA LYS A 135 18.98 1.31 -8.51
C LYS A 135 19.17 0.86 -7.07
N THR A 136 18.74 1.68 -6.10
CA THR A 136 18.97 1.45 -4.68
C THR A 136 17.67 1.53 -3.89
N ILE A 137 17.38 0.48 -3.12
CA ILE A 137 16.30 0.47 -2.12
C ILE A 137 16.88 0.27 -0.73
N ALA A 138 16.23 0.88 0.26
CA ALA A 138 16.46 0.60 1.68
C ALA A 138 15.25 -0.17 2.23
N VAL A 139 15.50 -1.23 3.00
CA VAL A 139 14.45 -2.07 3.57
C VAL A 139 14.64 -2.25 5.06
N GLY A 140 13.66 -1.80 5.85
CA GLY A 140 13.66 -1.99 7.29
C GLY A 140 13.37 -3.44 7.67
N GLU A 141 14.28 -4.09 8.39
CA GLU A 141 14.04 -5.40 9.01
C GLU A 141 13.45 -5.22 10.42
N GLY A 142 12.34 -5.90 10.70
CA GLY A 142 11.67 -5.80 11.99
C GLY A 142 10.40 -6.65 12.08
N TYR A 143 9.39 -6.12 12.80
CA TYR A 143 8.18 -6.89 13.11
C TYR A 143 7.34 -7.28 11.88
N ARG A 144 7.32 -6.45 10.83
CA ARG A 144 6.47 -6.65 9.64
C ARG A 144 7.25 -7.21 8.44
N THR A 145 8.54 -6.90 8.38
CA THR A 145 9.42 -7.29 7.28
C THR A 145 10.61 -8.08 7.82
N ASN A 146 10.81 -9.31 7.33
CA ASN A 146 11.90 -10.19 7.78
C ASN A 146 12.93 -10.46 6.68
N LYS A 147 14.06 -11.05 7.07
CA LYS A 147 15.14 -11.42 6.14
C LYS A 147 14.66 -12.23 4.93
N GLU A 148 13.80 -13.22 5.12
CA GLU A 148 13.29 -14.04 4.01
C GLU A 148 12.44 -13.25 3.02
N GLY A 149 11.68 -12.24 3.49
CA GLY A 149 10.94 -11.32 2.64
C GLY A 149 11.86 -10.39 1.86
N ILE A 150 12.92 -9.88 2.52
CA ILE A 150 13.94 -9.02 1.90
C ILE A 150 14.68 -9.78 0.79
N GLU A 151 15.09 -11.03 1.03
CA GLU A 151 15.79 -11.83 0.02
C GLU A 151 14.89 -12.17 -1.18
N GLN A 152 13.61 -12.44 -0.95
CA GLN A 152 12.64 -12.60 -2.04
C GLN A 152 12.46 -11.30 -2.84
N LEU A 153 12.37 -10.16 -2.15
CA LEU A 153 12.26 -8.86 -2.81
C LEU A 153 13.50 -8.58 -3.68
N ARG A 154 14.70 -8.83 -3.14
CA ARG A 154 15.98 -8.73 -3.86
C ARG A 154 15.97 -9.57 -5.14
N TYR A 155 15.50 -10.82 -5.04
CA TYR A 155 15.38 -11.70 -6.21
C TYR A 155 14.37 -11.18 -7.24
N LEU A 156 13.18 -10.75 -6.82
CA LEU A 156 12.14 -10.23 -7.71
C LEU A 156 12.53 -8.92 -8.42
N LEU A 157 13.48 -8.18 -7.84
CA LEU A 157 14.00 -6.92 -8.37
C LEU A 157 15.39 -7.06 -9.01
N SER A 158 15.94 -8.26 -9.19
CA SER A 158 17.35 -8.46 -9.58
C SER A 158 17.75 -7.79 -10.89
N ASP A 159 16.81 -7.64 -11.83
CA ASP A 159 17.06 -6.99 -13.13
C ASP A 159 16.93 -5.46 -13.08
N GLN A 160 16.51 -4.91 -11.93
CA GLN A 160 16.17 -3.49 -11.76
C GLN A 160 17.04 -2.81 -10.70
N VAL A 161 17.27 -3.49 -9.58
CA VAL A 161 17.92 -2.97 -8.38
C VAL A 161 19.30 -3.59 -8.24
N GLU A 162 20.31 -2.74 -8.06
CA GLU A 162 21.70 -3.14 -7.84
C GLU A 162 21.99 -3.29 -6.34
N THR A 163 21.40 -2.42 -5.52
CA THR A 163 21.68 -2.36 -4.08
C THR A 163 20.40 -2.41 -3.25
N VAL A 164 20.37 -3.31 -2.27
CA VAL A 164 19.35 -3.36 -1.21
C VAL A 164 20.09 -3.21 0.12
N ILE A 165 19.82 -2.11 0.82
CA ILE A 165 20.42 -1.72 2.10
C ILE A 165 19.48 -2.04 3.25
#